data_AF-A0A136LNW7-F1
#
_entry.id   AF-A0A136LNW7-F1
#
_cell.length_a   1.000
_cell.length_b   1.000
_cell.length_c   1.000
_cell.angle_alpha   90.00
_cell.angle_beta   90.00
_cell.angle_gamma   90.00
#
_symmetry.space_group_name_H-M   'P 1'
#
loop_
_entity.id
_entity.type
_entity.pdbx_description
1 polymer ?
#
loop_
_entity_poly.entity_id
_entity_poly.type
_entity_poly.pdbx_seq_one_letter_code
_entity_poly.pdbx_strand_id
1 'polypeptide(L)'
;MNNKTLFFALSIALLGTSCVTNKKYVLLQKDDVNVADLPKDTVVRSYDRQNYEYRIQPEDNISVRFESLTPQEYDIFNRGVLNQQMNQNLNANNALLIGELVDPRGEVFFPVLGKVKVAGLTVYEVQDKLQTLADQYLESPVVKVRLINFRFTILGEAKQEGTVLLSNNRVNYIEAIGLAGGLTDLADKQNIKLIRQVDGKTEVRYLNLLKEDFINSPEYFVHQNDILIVPALRQRPYQTYFGKNLSLVLSSLSLLLITITLINSTK
;
A
#
# COMPACT_ATOMS: atom_id res chain seq x y z
N MET A 1 55.27 19.81 -0.04
CA MET A 1 54.02 20.20 -0.75
C MET A 1 53.62 21.56 -0.21
N ASN A 2 53.50 22.58 -1.05
CA ASN A 2 53.34 23.97 -0.59
C ASN A 2 52.01 24.11 0.16
N ASN A 3 51.95 24.76 1.34
CA ASN A 3 50.72 24.84 2.15
C ASN A 3 49.51 25.36 1.34
N LYS A 4 49.77 26.21 0.34
CA LYS A 4 48.76 26.69 -0.62
C LYS A 4 48.18 25.58 -1.52
N THR A 5 49.01 24.65 -1.99
CA THR A 5 48.57 23.51 -2.82
C THR A 5 47.76 22.48 -2.02
N LEU A 6 48.07 22.29 -0.74
CA LEU A 6 47.30 21.43 0.17
C LEU A 6 45.92 22.03 0.48
N PHE A 7 45.86 23.33 0.78
CA PHE A 7 44.60 24.06 1.01
C PHE A 7 43.70 24.04 -0.23
N PHE A 8 44.29 24.22 -1.42
CA PHE A 8 43.56 24.18 -2.68
C PHE A 8 42.98 22.80 -2.98
N ALA A 9 43.76 21.72 -2.73
CA ALA A 9 43.30 20.34 -2.88
C ALA A 9 42.17 19.98 -1.89
N LEU A 10 42.27 20.44 -0.64
CA LEU A 10 41.23 20.23 0.39
C LEU A 10 39.94 20.98 0.05
N SER A 11 40.05 22.20 -0.47
CA SER A 11 38.89 23.01 -0.89
C SER A 11 38.15 22.38 -2.08
N ILE A 12 38.89 21.81 -3.05
CA ILE A 12 38.31 21.05 -4.17
C ILE A 12 37.63 19.77 -3.69
N ALA A 13 38.19 19.08 -2.69
CA ALA A 13 37.60 17.87 -2.12
C ALA A 13 36.27 18.16 -1.37
N LEU A 14 36.13 19.30 -0.69
CA LEU A 14 34.87 19.68 -0.03
C LEU A 14 33.75 20.04 -1.02
N LEU A 15 34.09 20.55 -2.20
CA LEU A 15 33.12 20.90 -3.25
C LEU A 15 32.52 19.67 -3.97
N GLY A 16 33.07 18.47 -3.75
CA GLY A 16 32.57 17.21 -4.31
C GLY A 16 31.44 16.55 -3.51
N THR A 17 30.93 17.19 -2.46
CA THR A 17 29.84 16.62 -1.65
C THR A 17 28.52 16.67 -2.43
N SER A 18 28.14 15.53 -3.01
CA SER A 18 26.95 15.44 -3.86
C SER A 18 25.67 15.70 -3.05
N CYS A 19 25.01 16.83 -3.29
CA CYS A 19 23.63 17.06 -2.86
C CYS A 19 22.68 16.11 -3.60
N VAL A 20 21.72 15.54 -2.88
CA VAL A 20 20.64 14.74 -3.50
C VAL A 20 19.59 15.70 -4.06
N THR A 21 19.24 15.56 -5.34
CA THR A 21 18.21 16.40 -5.97
C THR A 21 16.83 16.12 -5.38
N ASN A 22 16.05 17.17 -5.09
CA ASN A 22 14.68 17.08 -4.55
C ASN A 22 13.74 16.21 -5.41
N LYS A 23 14.01 16.12 -6.72
CA LYS A 23 13.32 15.23 -7.67
C LYS A 23 13.26 13.75 -7.27
N LYS A 24 14.09 13.29 -6.32
CA LYS A 24 14.03 11.91 -5.80
C LYS A 24 13.10 11.72 -4.59
N TYR A 25 12.57 12.81 -4.04
CA TYR A 25 11.77 12.79 -2.81
C TYR A 25 10.29 13.07 -3.06
N VAL A 26 9.96 13.96 -3.99
CA VAL A 26 8.59 14.40 -4.25
C VAL A 26 7.80 13.33 -5.01
N LEU A 27 6.59 13.01 -4.57
CA LEU A 27 5.71 12.07 -5.26
C LEU A 27 4.95 12.76 -6.39
N LEU A 28 4.61 11.99 -7.43
CA LEU A 28 3.70 12.39 -8.52
C LEU A 28 4.07 13.73 -9.17
N GLN A 29 5.36 13.93 -9.43
CA GLN A 29 5.87 15.05 -10.20
C GLN A 29 5.43 14.85 -11.65
N LYS A 30 4.76 15.86 -12.21
CA LYS A 30 4.63 15.95 -13.67
C LYS A 30 5.77 16.78 -14.24
N ASP A 31 5.98 17.95 -13.67
CA ASP A 31 7.22 18.73 -13.67
C ASP A 31 6.98 19.89 -12.68
N ASP A 32 6.66 19.49 -11.43
CA ASP A 32 6.75 20.22 -10.14
C ASP A 32 6.26 21.68 -10.04
N VAL A 33 5.51 22.10 -11.06
CA VAL A 33 4.38 23.01 -11.10
C VAL A 33 4.67 24.43 -10.61
N ASN A 34 4.82 25.35 -11.57
CA ASN A 34 4.46 26.76 -11.39
C ASN A 34 3.22 27.09 -12.25
N VAL A 35 2.02 27.15 -11.68
CA VAL A 35 0.79 27.61 -12.38
C VAL A 35 0.57 29.10 -12.09
N ALA A 36 1.64 29.89 -12.07
CA ALA A 36 1.70 31.30 -11.70
C ALA A 36 0.94 31.81 -10.46
N ASP A 37 0.61 31.12 -9.38
CA ASP A 37 0.79 29.78 -8.85
C ASP A 37 -0.47 29.58 -8.03
N LEU A 38 -1.53 29.07 -8.68
CA LEU A 38 -2.68 28.40 -8.05
C LEU A 38 -3.32 29.16 -6.86
N PRO A 39 -4.42 29.94 -6.97
CA PRO A 39 -5.79 29.42 -7.24
C PRO A 39 -6.65 30.46 -8.06
N LYS A 40 -7.90 30.22 -8.52
CA LYS A 40 -9.12 29.88 -7.78
C LYS A 40 -10.01 28.96 -8.65
N ASP A 41 -10.25 27.74 -8.18
CA ASP A 41 -11.12 26.69 -8.75
C ASP A 41 -10.72 26.10 -10.11
N THR A 42 -9.45 25.67 -10.29
CA THR A 42 -8.97 25.06 -11.56
C THR A 42 -8.59 23.59 -11.43
N VAL A 43 -9.15 22.75 -12.31
CA VAL A 43 -8.66 21.40 -12.61
C VAL A 43 -7.49 21.53 -13.57
N VAL A 44 -6.26 21.25 -13.10
CA VAL A 44 -5.04 21.42 -13.91
C VAL A 44 -4.92 20.32 -14.97
N ARG A 45 -5.30 19.07 -14.62
CA ARG A 45 -5.28 17.91 -15.51
C ARG A 45 -6.39 16.94 -15.15
N SER A 46 -6.82 16.17 -16.14
CA SER A 46 -7.75 15.05 -15.97
C SER A 46 -7.18 13.82 -16.64
N TYR A 47 -7.43 12.66 -16.04
CA TYR A 47 -6.99 11.37 -16.54
C TYR A 47 -8.21 10.47 -16.68
N ASP A 48 -8.38 9.88 -17.86
CA ASP A 48 -9.41 8.89 -18.09
C ASP A 48 -9.05 7.64 -17.29
N ARG A 49 -9.86 7.31 -16.29
CA ARG A 49 -9.64 6.11 -15.48
C ARG A 49 -10.16 4.91 -16.22
N GLN A 50 -9.32 3.89 -16.39
CA GLN A 50 -9.83 2.57 -16.69
C GLN A 50 -10.75 2.13 -15.54
N ASN A 51 -11.93 1.60 -15.90
CA ASN A 51 -12.88 1.11 -14.92
C ASN A 51 -12.31 -0.17 -14.29
N TYR A 52 -11.50 -0.01 -13.25
CA TYR A 52 -11.02 -1.13 -12.44
C TYR A 52 -12.10 -1.51 -11.45
N GLU A 53 -12.64 -2.71 -11.63
CA GLU A 53 -13.55 -3.34 -10.70
C GLU A 53 -13.01 -4.72 -10.36
N TYR A 54 -12.86 -4.98 -9.07
CA TYR A 54 -12.36 -6.26 -8.60
C TYR A 54 -13.39 -7.37 -8.89
N ARG A 55 -12.92 -8.42 -9.56
CA ARG A 55 -13.68 -9.65 -9.81
C ARG A 55 -13.20 -10.73 -8.86
N ILE A 56 -14.15 -11.39 -8.20
CA ILE A 56 -13.89 -12.42 -7.19
C ILE A 56 -13.11 -13.57 -7.81
N GLN A 57 -12.13 -14.07 -7.07
CA GLN A 57 -11.24 -15.15 -7.47
C GLN A 57 -11.39 -16.34 -6.51
N PRO A 58 -10.96 -17.55 -6.91
CA PRO A 58 -10.76 -18.64 -5.96
C PRO A 58 -9.90 -18.21 -4.78
N GLU A 59 -10.14 -18.78 -3.59
CA GLU A 59 -9.48 -18.42 -2.32
C GLU A 59 -9.85 -17.05 -1.73
N ASP A 60 -10.73 -16.29 -2.39
CA ASP A 60 -11.35 -15.12 -1.77
C ASP A 60 -12.31 -15.54 -0.66
N ASN A 61 -12.47 -14.65 0.33
CA ASN A 61 -13.42 -14.84 1.41
C ASN A 61 -14.46 -13.73 1.36
N ILE A 62 -15.73 -14.11 1.17
CA ILE A 62 -16.85 -13.17 1.06
C ILE A 62 -17.79 -13.33 2.26
N SER A 63 -18.15 -12.21 2.89
CA SER A 63 -19.24 -12.17 3.85
C SER A 63 -20.55 -11.91 3.10
N VAL A 64 -21.51 -12.80 3.28
CA VAL A 64 -22.86 -12.66 2.74
C VAL A 64 -23.83 -12.60 3.90
N ARG A 65 -24.69 -11.58 3.89
CA ARG A 65 -25.75 -11.43 4.88
C ARG A 65 -27.09 -11.30 4.17
N PHE A 66 -28.02 -12.16 4.56
CA PHE A 66 -29.41 -12.10 4.15
C PHE A 66 -30.19 -11.39 5.25
N GLU A 67 -30.89 -10.32 4.93
CA GLU A 67 -31.82 -9.63 5.83
C GLU A 67 -33.21 -9.75 5.21
N SER A 68 -34.25 -10.10 5.96
CA SER A 68 -35.61 -10.21 5.42
C SER A 68 -36.66 -9.84 6.48
N LEU A 69 -37.90 -9.67 6.04
CA LEU A 69 -39.04 -9.46 6.95
C LEU A 69 -39.59 -10.78 7.49
N THR A 70 -39.06 -11.93 7.04
CA THR A 70 -39.45 -13.26 7.51
C THR A 70 -39.11 -13.41 9.00
N PRO A 71 -40.01 -13.97 9.83
CA PRO A 71 -39.72 -14.20 11.24
C PRO A 71 -38.46 -15.06 11.43
N GLN A 72 -37.62 -14.70 12.40
CA GLN A 72 -36.30 -15.31 12.63
C GLN A 72 -36.32 -16.83 12.81
N GLU A 73 -37.43 -17.39 13.29
CA GLU A 73 -37.62 -18.83 13.45
C GLU A 73 -37.64 -19.61 12.11
N TYR A 74 -37.96 -18.92 11.01
CA TYR A 74 -37.96 -19.45 9.64
C TYR A 74 -36.76 -18.97 8.82
N ASP A 75 -35.92 -18.08 9.35
CA ASP A 75 -34.72 -17.59 8.65
C ASP A 75 -33.57 -18.61 8.73
N ILE A 76 -33.59 -19.54 7.79
CA ILE A 76 -32.60 -20.59 7.61
C ILE A 76 -31.23 -20.08 7.14
N PHE A 77 -31.13 -18.84 6.66
CA PHE A 77 -29.86 -18.25 6.21
C PHE A 77 -29.05 -17.67 7.37
N ASN A 78 -29.72 -17.08 8.37
CA ASN A 78 -29.05 -16.48 9.54
C ASN A 78 -28.82 -17.44 10.71
N ARG A 79 -29.37 -18.66 10.65
CA ARG A 79 -29.26 -19.66 11.73
C ARG A 79 -27.83 -20.06 12.12
N GLY A 80 -26.87 -19.99 11.19
CA GLY A 80 -25.45 -20.26 11.48
C GLY A 80 -24.73 -19.13 12.23
N VAL A 81 -25.12 -17.87 11.99
CA VAL A 81 -24.42 -16.67 12.48
C VAL A 81 -24.81 -16.35 13.94
N LEU A 82 -26.06 -16.63 14.33
CA LEU A 82 -26.58 -16.32 15.67
C LEU A 82 -25.86 -17.06 16.80
N ASN A 83 -25.32 -18.26 16.55
CA ASN A 83 -24.60 -19.02 17.58
C ASN A 83 -23.17 -18.50 17.86
N GLN A 84 -22.62 -17.62 17.01
CA GLN A 84 -21.29 -17.02 17.20
C GLN A 84 -21.35 -15.62 17.84
N GLN A 85 -22.50 -14.94 17.81
CA GLN A 85 -22.63 -13.58 18.35
C GLN A 85 -22.74 -13.52 19.89
N MET A 86 -23.03 -14.63 20.57
CA MET A 86 -23.19 -14.63 22.03
C MET A 86 -21.88 -14.66 22.81
N ASN A 87 -20.72 -14.75 22.15
CA ASN A 87 -19.45 -14.76 22.87
C ASN A 87 -18.35 -14.09 22.05
N GLN A 88 -17.90 -12.94 22.54
CA GLN A 88 -16.61 -12.27 22.25
C GLN A 88 -16.65 -11.00 21.37
N ASN A 89 -15.99 -9.98 21.92
CA ASN A 89 -15.52 -8.77 21.26
C ASN A 89 -15.08 -9.05 19.82
N LEU A 90 -15.78 -8.45 18.85
CA LEU A 90 -15.51 -8.54 17.42
C LEU A 90 -14.22 -7.78 17.08
N ASN A 91 -13.07 -8.39 17.32
CA ASN A 91 -11.79 -7.96 16.75
C ASN A 91 -11.74 -8.35 15.26
N ALA A 92 -11.00 -7.58 14.44
CA ALA A 92 -10.88 -7.76 12.99
C ALA A 92 -10.47 -9.20 12.55
N ASN A 93 -9.83 -9.96 13.45
CA ASN A 93 -9.47 -11.36 13.22
C ASN A 93 -10.67 -12.33 13.18
N ASN A 94 -11.82 -11.96 13.76
CA ASN A 94 -13.02 -12.80 13.79
C ASN A 94 -13.91 -12.66 12.55
N ALA A 95 -13.69 -11.64 11.71
CA ALA A 95 -14.44 -11.48 10.46
C ALA A 95 -14.22 -12.66 9.49
N LEU A 96 -13.01 -13.24 9.49
CA LEU A 96 -12.65 -14.41 8.68
C LEU A 96 -13.39 -15.69 9.09
N LEU A 97 -13.94 -15.76 10.31
CA LEU A 97 -14.74 -16.89 10.79
C LEU A 97 -16.21 -16.84 10.34
N ILE A 98 -16.67 -15.71 9.79
CA ILE A 98 -18.06 -15.45 9.37
C ILE A 98 -18.17 -15.33 7.84
N GLY A 99 -17.06 -15.46 7.12
CA GLY A 99 -17.06 -15.39 5.66
C GLY A 99 -16.99 -16.76 5.01
N GLU A 100 -17.53 -16.82 3.81
CA GLU A 100 -17.54 -17.99 2.96
C GLU A 100 -16.34 -17.98 2.01
N LEU A 101 -15.57 -19.06 2.03
CA LEU A 101 -14.41 -19.25 1.15
C LEU A 101 -14.86 -19.67 -0.25
N VAL A 102 -14.37 -18.97 -1.27
CA VAL A 102 -14.58 -19.32 -2.68
C VAL A 102 -13.70 -20.53 -3.02
N ASP A 103 -14.35 -21.64 -3.39
CA ASP A 103 -13.65 -22.89 -3.68
C ASP A 103 -12.79 -22.81 -4.97
N PRO A 104 -11.91 -23.79 -5.25
CA PRO A 104 -11.10 -23.81 -6.47
C PRO A 104 -11.91 -23.86 -7.78
N ARG A 105 -13.19 -24.26 -7.71
CA ARG A 105 -14.12 -24.23 -8.85
C ARG A 105 -14.82 -22.88 -8.95
N GLY A 106 -14.52 -21.93 -8.09
CA GLY A 106 -15.07 -20.58 -8.06
C GLY A 106 -16.48 -20.50 -7.49
N GLU A 107 -16.89 -21.48 -6.69
CA GLU A 107 -18.23 -21.60 -6.12
C GLU A 107 -18.19 -21.38 -4.60
N VAL A 108 -19.31 -20.90 -4.06
CA VAL A 108 -19.56 -20.81 -2.62
C VAL A 108 -20.84 -21.59 -2.31
N PHE A 109 -20.83 -22.35 -1.21
CA PHE A 109 -22.01 -23.05 -0.75
C PHE A 109 -22.83 -22.16 0.18
N PHE A 110 -24.10 -21.97 -0.14
CA PHE A 110 -25.06 -21.30 0.73
C PHE A 110 -26.13 -22.30 1.18
N PRO A 111 -26.59 -22.24 2.44
CA PRO A 111 -27.74 -23.03 2.88
C PRO A 111 -28.92 -22.81 1.92
N VAL A 112 -29.61 -23.90 1.55
CA VAL A 112 -30.81 -23.91 0.69
C VAL A 112 -30.56 -23.57 -0.78
N LEU A 113 -29.72 -22.59 -1.09
CA LEU A 113 -29.34 -22.22 -2.47
C LEU A 113 -28.30 -23.18 -3.06
N GLY A 114 -27.61 -23.96 -2.22
CA GLY A 114 -26.57 -24.88 -2.66
C GLY A 114 -25.31 -24.16 -3.15
N LYS A 115 -24.63 -24.74 -4.14
CA LYS A 115 -23.39 -24.17 -4.68
C LYS A 115 -23.70 -23.10 -5.72
N VAL A 116 -23.19 -21.89 -5.49
CA VAL A 116 -23.37 -20.74 -6.38
C VAL A 116 -22.01 -20.32 -6.91
N LYS A 117 -21.86 -20.29 -8.25
CA LYS A 117 -20.68 -19.75 -8.92
C LYS A 117 -20.57 -18.24 -8.66
N VAL A 118 -19.47 -17.80 -8.07
CA VAL A 118 -19.18 -16.38 -7.75
C VAL A 118 -17.88 -15.87 -8.37
N ALA A 119 -16.93 -16.76 -8.70
CA ALA A 119 -15.69 -16.33 -9.32
C ALA A 119 -15.93 -15.70 -10.70
N GLY A 120 -15.19 -14.62 -10.99
CA GLY A 120 -15.34 -13.79 -12.18
C GLY A 120 -16.41 -12.70 -12.04
N LEU A 121 -17.28 -12.78 -11.02
CA LEU A 121 -18.28 -11.76 -10.75
C LEU A 121 -17.72 -10.67 -9.83
N THR A 122 -18.23 -9.46 -9.96
CA THR A 122 -18.00 -8.38 -8.99
C THR A 122 -18.85 -8.63 -7.75
N VAL A 123 -18.52 -7.98 -6.63
CA VAL A 123 -19.33 -8.11 -5.40
C VAL A 123 -20.78 -7.68 -5.60
N TYR A 124 -21.02 -6.71 -6.49
CA TYR A 124 -22.36 -6.26 -6.85
C TYR A 124 -23.09 -7.27 -7.71
N GLU A 125 -22.41 -7.84 -8.72
CA GLU A 125 -22.98 -8.90 -9.56
C GLU A 125 -23.34 -10.16 -8.72
N VAL A 126 -22.53 -10.50 -7.71
CA VAL A 126 -22.86 -11.57 -6.75
C VAL A 126 -24.06 -11.19 -5.89
N GLN A 127 -24.13 -9.95 -5.41
CA GLN A 127 -25.25 -9.47 -4.61
C GLN A 127 -26.57 -9.60 -5.39
N ASP A 128 -26.62 -9.12 -6.62
CA ASP A 128 -27.82 -9.16 -7.47
C ASP A 128 -28.22 -10.60 -7.80
N LYS A 129 -27.23 -11.47 -8.05
CA LYS A 129 -27.46 -12.89 -8.28
C LYS A 129 -28.05 -13.58 -7.05
N LEU A 130 -27.49 -13.33 -5.87
CA LEU A 130 -27.98 -13.92 -4.63
C LEU A 130 -29.33 -13.34 -4.20
N GLN A 131 -29.60 -12.07 -4.49
CA GLN A 131 -30.89 -11.43 -4.29
C GLN A 131 -31.98 -12.18 -5.08
N THR A 132 -31.77 -12.36 -6.37
CA THR A 132 -32.70 -13.08 -7.26
C THR A 132 -32.98 -14.50 -6.79
N LEU A 133 -31.96 -15.18 -6.26
CA LEU A 133 -32.09 -16.53 -5.71
C LEU A 133 -32.83 -16.53 -4.36
N ALA A 134 -32.55 -15.56 -3.49
CA ALA A 134 -33.17 -15.43 -2.18
C ALA A 134 -34.66 -15.08 -2.25
N ASP A 135 -35.08 -14.32 -3.26
CA ASP A 135 -36.49 -13.94 -3.49
C ASP A 135 -37.43 -15.17 -3.66
N GLN A 136 -36.88 -16.34 -3.99
CA GLN A 136 -37.65 -17.58 -4.10
C GLN A 136 -37.97 -18.24 -2.75
N TYR A 137 -37.26 -17.84 -1.69
CA TYR A 137 -37.31 -18.50 -0.38
C TYR A 137 -37.66 -17.55 0.77
N LEU A 138 -37.42 -16.24 0.61
CA LEU A 138 -37.64 -15.22 1.63
C LEU A 138 -38.58 -14.13 1.12
N GLU A 139 -39.34 -13.53 2.03
CA GLU A 139 -40.20 -12.40 1.70
C GLU A 139 -39.42 -11.08 1.80
N SER A 140 -39.35 -10.35 0.68
CA SER A 140 -38.60 -9.08 0.56
C SER A 140 -37.18 -9.14 1.14
N PRO A 141 -36.31 -10.08 0.70
CA PRO A 141 -34.96 -10.17 1.23
C PRO A 141 -34.12 -8.98 0.74
N VAL A 142 -33.06 -8.70 1.49
CA VAL A 142 -31.99 -7.76 1.16
C VAL A 142 -30.68 -8.50 1.37
N VAL A 143 -29.95 -8.71 0.29
CA VAL A 143 -28.65 -9.37 0.35
C VAL A 143 -27.54 -8.32 0.39
N LYS A 144 -26.59 -8.49 1.31
CA LYS A 144 -25.38 -7.68 1.40
C LYS A 144 -24.16 -8.58 1.22
N VAL A 145 -23.32 -8.25 0.25
CA VAL A 145 -22.09 -9.00 -0.06
C VAL A 145 -20.88 -8.10 0.16
N ARG A 146 -19.85 -8.62 0.85
CA ARG A 146 -18.58 -7.92 1.05
C ARG A 146 -17.42 -8.88 0.88
N LEU A 147 -16.36 -8.44 0.21
CA LEU A 147 -15.07 -9.12 0.25
C LEU A 147 -14.37 -8.77 1.57
N ILE A 148 -13.95 -9.78 2.34
CA ILE A 148 -13.44 -9.56 3.71
C ILE A 148 -11.97 -9.94 3.90
N ASN A 149 -11.31 -10.48 2.87
CA ASN A 149 -9.89 -10.81 2.90
C ASN A 149 -9.06 -10.00 1.90
N PHE A 150 -9.59 -8.88 1.38
CA PHE A 150 -8.87 -8.03 0.44
C PHE A 150 -7.66 -7.41 1.13
N ARG A 151 -6.44 -7.67 0.64
CA ARG A 151 -5.22 -7.26 1.34
C ARG A 151 -4.05 -7.01 0.39
N PHE A 152 -3.10 -6.23 0.87
CA PHE A 152 -1.77 -6.08 0.28
C PHE A 152 -0.70 -6.13 1.35
N THR A 153 0.54 -6.37 0.95
CA THR A 153 1.70 -6.35 1.84
C THR A 153 2.68 -5.28 1.38
N ILE A 154 3.25 -4.53 2.32
CA ILE A 154 4.31 -3.56 2.05
C ILE A 154 5.52 -3.83 2.94
N LEU A 155 6.71 -3.88 2.34
CA LEU A 155 7.97 -4.21 3.00
C LEU A 155 9.08 -3.22 2.60
N GLY A 156 10.09 -3.08 3.45
CA GLY A 156 11.24 -2.21 3.23
C GLY A 156 11.00 -0.78 3.73
N GLU A 157 11.29 0.22 2.92
CA GLU A 157 11.26 1.64 3.34
C GLU A 157 9.83 2.22 3.43
N ALA A 158 8.99 1.63 4.28
CA ALA A 158 7.69 2.14 4.72
C ALA A 158 7.71 2.40 6.23
N LYS A 159 6.88 3.33 6.73
CA LYS A 159 6.82 3.59 8.18
C LYS A 159 6.18 2.45 8.95
N GLN A 160 5.18 1.79 8.37
CA GLN A 160 4.54 0.60 8.90
C GLN A 160 4.61 -0.50 7.85
N GLU A 161 5.58 -1.40 8.01
CA GLU A 161 5.69 -2.60 7.20
C GLU A 161 4.68 -3.66 7.67
N GLY A 162 4.25 -4.49 6.73
CA GLY A 162 3.37 -5.63 7.01
C GLY A 162 2.23 -5.75 6.02
N THR A 163 1.31 -6.66 6.35
CA THR A 163 0.09 -6.91 5.57
C THR A 163 -1.03 -6.05 6.10
N VAL A 164 -1.68 -5.31 5.20
CA VAL A 164 -2.81 -4.43 5.48
C VAL A 164 -4.07 -5.04 4.89
N LEU A 165 -5.06 -5.30 5.75
CA LEU A 165 -6.39 -5.71 5.35
C LEU A 165 -7.22 -4.47 4.99
N LEU A 166 -7.88 -4.54 3.84
CA LEU A 166 -8.66 -3.46 3.26
C LEU A 166 -10.16 -3.77 3.36
N SER A 167 -10.93 -2.80 3.87
CA SER A 167 -12.39 -2.89 3.92
C SER A 167 -13.07 -2.56 2.58
N ASN A 168 -12.34 -1.90 1.68
CA ASN A 168 -12.81 -1.52 0.35
C ASN A 168 -12.10 -2.39 -0.69
N ASN A 169 -12.84 -2.86 -1.70
CA ASN A 169 -12.31 -3.64 -2.82
C ASN A 169 -11.64 -2.76 -3.92
N ARG A 170 -11.62 -1.43 -3.73
CA ARG A 170 -10.94 -0.48 -4.62
C ARG A 170 -10.05 0.46 -3.82
N VAL A 171 -8.74 0.25 -3.94
CA VAL A 171 -7.71 1.07 -3.30
C VAL A 171 -6.55 1.25 -4.28
N ASN A 172 -6.05 2.48 -4.42
CA ASN A 172 -4.86 2.75 -5.25
C ASN A 172 -3.57 2.70 -4.42
N TYR A 173 -2.41 2.57 -5.07
CA TYR A 173 -1.16 2.43 -4.31
C TYR A 173 -0.75 3.69 -3.53
N ILE A 174 -1.24 4.88 -3.88
CA ILE A 174 -0.98 6.10 -3.11
C ILE A 174 -1.74 6.02 -1.77
N GLU A 175 -3.01 5.59 -1.80
CA GLU A 175 -3.79 5.31 -0.60
C GLU A 175 -3.18 4.18 0.22
N ALA A 176 -2.76 3.09 -0.43
CA ALA A 176 -2.10 1.95 0.23
C ALA A 176 -0.84 2.37 0.99
N ILE A 177 -0.02 3.23 0.40
CA ILE A 177 1.14 3.83 1.07
C ILE A 177 0.72 4.72 2.23
N GLY A 178 -0.35 5.48 2.09
CA GLY A 178 -0.93 6.27 3.17
C GLY A 178 -1.37 5.41 4.36
N LEU A 179 -2.01 4.27 4.09
CA LEU A 179 -2.40 3.28 5.11
C LEU A 179 -1.19 2.67 5.84
N ALA A 180 -0.04 2.60 5.17
CA ALA A 180 1.24 2.19 5.76
C ALA A 180 1.98 3.33 6.51
N GLY A 181 1.32 4.47 6.73
CA GLY A 181 1.91 5.66 7.37
C GLY A 181 2.85 6.49 6.49
N GLY A 182 2.92 6.15 5.20
CA GLY A 182 3.83 6.75 4.22
C GLY A 182 5.15 6.01 4.07
N LEU A 183 5.91 6.39 3.04
CA LEU A 183 7.27 5.91 2.82
C LEU A 183 8.26 6.67 3.71
N THR A 184 9.41 6.06 4.00
CA THR A 184 10.50 6.76 4.71
C THR A 184 11.20 7.78 3.79
N ASP A 185 11.99 8.67 4.38
CA ASP A 185 12.82 9.60 3.61
C ASP A 185 13.87 8.88 2.77
N LEU A 186 14.27 7.67 3.17
CA LEU A 186 15.27 6.87 2.48
C LEU A 186 14.68 5.96 1.42
N ALA A 187 13.36 5.95 1.23
CA ALA A 187 12.69 5.15 0.22
C ALA A 187 13.06 5.58 -1.20
N ASP A 188 13.43 4.60 -2.03
CA ASP A 188 13.52 4.75 -3.47
C ASP A 188 12.12 4.62 -4.09
N LYS A 189 11.50 5.78 -4.30
CA LYS A 189 10.13 5.93 -4.83
C LYS A 189 10.05 5.69 -6.34
N GLN A 190 11.20 5.52 -7.02
CA GLN A 190 11.29 5.29 -8.46
C GLN A 190 11.28 3.81 -8.81
N ASN A 191 11.84 2.97 -7.94
CA ASN A 191 12.12 1.57 -8.21
C ASN A 191 11.40 0.64 -7.22
N ILE A 192 10.15 0.94 -6.89
CA ILE A 192 9.36 0.10 -5.99
C ILE A 192 9.00 -1.18 -6.72
N LYS A 193 9.35 -2.33 -6.15
CA LYS A 193 9.06 -3.62 -6.75
C LYS A 193 7.65 -4.06 -6.37
N LEU A 194 6.83 -4.35 -7.36
CA LEU A 194 5.51 -4.96 -7.21
C LEU A 194 5.61 -6.44 -7.58
N ILE A 195 5.18 -7.32 -6.68
CA ILE A 195 4.99 -8.74 -6.95
C ILE A 195 3.49 -9.00 -6.93
N ARG A 196 2.97 -9.53 -8.04
CA ARG A 196 1.55 -9.81 -8.24
C ARG A 196 1.35 -11.21 -8.80
N GLN A 197 0.33 -11.92 -8.31
CA GLN A 197 -0.11 -13.16 -8.94
C GLN A 197 -1.20 -12.86 -9.97
N VAL A 198 -1.02 -13.34 -11.20
CA VAL A 198 -1.97 -13.21 -12.32
C VAL A 198 -2.04 -14.56 -13.03
N ASP A 199 -3.23 -15.13 -13.16
CA ASP A 199 -3.46 -16.41 -13.87
C ASP A 199 -2.51 -17.54 -13.45
N GLY A 200 -2.25 -17.66 -12.13
CA GLY A 200 -1.36 -18.67 -11.56
C GLY A 200 0.14 -18.41 -11.77
N LYS A 201 0.51 -17.27 -12.38
CA LYS A 201 1.91 -16.82 -12.54
C LYS A 201 2.23 -15.69 -11.58
N THR A 202 3.45 -15.66 -11.08
CA THR A 202 3.97 -14.54 -10.30
C THR A 202 4.70 -13.58 -11.22
N GLU A 203 4.17 -12.37 -11.37
CA GLU A 203 4.74 -11.30 -12.16
C GLU A 203 5.45 -10.29 -11.25
N VAL A 204 6.64 -9.86 -11.67
CA VAL A 204 7.42 -8.83 -10.97
C VAL A 204 7.47 -7.58 -11.84
N ARG A 205 6.94 -6.48 -11.32
CA ARG A 205 6.89 -5.17 -11.97
C ARG A 205 7.62 -4.13 -11.12
N TYR A 206 7.88 -2.97 -11.71
CA TYR A 206 8.44 -1.83 -11.03
C TYR A 206 7.51 -0.63 -11.16
N LEU A 207 7.22 0.01 -10.03
CA LEU A 207 6.38 1.19 -9.93
C LEU A 207 7.26 2.42 -9.72
N ASN A 208 7.00 3.45 -10.51
CA ASN A 208 7.62 4.76 -10.37
C ASN A 208 6.59 5.76 -9.86
N LEU A 209 6.60 6.01 -8.56
CA LEU A 209 5.68 6.93 -7.90
C LEU A 209 6.14 8.38 -7.94
N LEU A 210 7.33 8.65 -8.48
CA LEU A 210 7.81 10.01 -8.67
C LEU A 210 7.09 10.71 -9.82
N LYS A 211 6.46 9.98 -10.75
CA LYS A 211 5.82 10.56 -11.94
C LYS A 211 4.30 10.59 -11.81
N GLU A 212 3.69 11.73 -12.11
CA GLU A 212 2.22 11.88 -12.08
C GLU A 212 1.53 10.93 -13.07
N ASP A 213 2.17 10.59 -14.19
CA ASP A 213 1.64 9.66 -15.19
C ASP A 213 1.35 8.26 -14.64
N PHE A 214 1.91 7.91 -13.46
CA PHE A 214 1.54 6.71 -12.71
C PHE A 214 0.03 6.62 -12.43
N ILE A 215 -0.65 7.75 -12.29
CA ILE A 215 -2.11 7.80 -12.07
C ILE A 215 -2.88 7.12 -13.22
N ASN A 216 -2.33 7.15 -14.44
CA ASN A 216 -2.94 6.55 -15.63
C ASN A 216 -2.35 5.18 -15.97
N SER A 217 -1.46 4.64 -15.13
CA SER A 217 -0.87 3.32 -15.38
C SER A 217 -1.88 2.20 -15.05
N PRO A 218 -1.82 1.06 -15.75
CA PRO A 218 -2.63 -0.11 -15.42
C PRO A 218 -2.33 -0.68 -14.03
N GLU A 219 -1.17 -0.33 -13.46
CA GLU A 219 -0.76 -0.64 -12.10
C GLU A 219 -1.21 0.41 -11.07
N TYR A 220 -2.12 1.33 -11.37
CA TYR A 220 -2.52 2.33 -10.37
C TYR A 220 -3.25 1.73 -9.16
N PHE A 221 -4.06 0.69 -9.39
CA PHE A 221 -4.87 0.03 -8.36
C PHE A 221 -4.19 -1.20 -7.77
N VAL A 222 -4.36 -1.36 -6.46
CA VAL A 222 -4.00 -2.55 -5.70
C VAL A 222 -4.88 -3.71 -6.16
N HIS A 223 -4.24 -4.86 -6.35
CA HIS A 223 -4.89 -6.14 -6.56
C HIS A 223 -4.73 -7.01 -5.31
N GLN A 224 -5.61 -8.01 -5.24
CA GLN A 224 -5.62 -8.94 -4.14
C GLN A 224 -4.26 -9.63 -4.00
N ASN A 225 -3.73 -9.69 -2.77
CA ASN A 225 -2.44 -10.28 -2.42
C ASN A 225 -1.20 -9.61 -3.05
N ASP A 226 -1.30 -8.37 -3.51
CA ASP A 226 -0.12 -7.65 -3.99
C ASP A 226 0.94 -7.46 -2.90
N ILE A 227 2.21 -7.57 -3.29
CA ILE A 227 3.34 -7.31 -2.41
C ILE A 227 4.18 -6.17 -2.99
N LEU A 228 4.28 -5.07 -2.25
CA LEU A 228 5.18 -3.97 -2.53
C LEU A 228 6.45 -4.13 -1.72
N ILE A 229 7.60 -4.13 -2.39
CA ILE A 229 8.91 -4.06 -1.76
C ILE A 229 9.51 -2.71 -2.13
N VAL A 230 9.65 -1.85 -1.12
CA VAL A 230 10.18 -0.49 -1.26
C VAL A 230 11.67 -0.53 -0.93
N PRO A 231 12.57 -0.45 -1.93
CA PRO A 231 14.00 -0.45 -1.65
C PRO A 231 14.44 0.88 -1.04
N ALA A 232 15.59 0.86 -0.39
CA ALA A 232 16.26 2.08 0.04
C ALA A 232 17.06 2.72 -1.10
N LEU A 233 17.14 4.05 -1.08
CA LEU A 233 18.06 4.81 -1.92
C LEU A 233 19.49 4.32 -1.69
N ARG A 234 20.28 4.26 -2.77
CA ARG A 234 21.71 3.88 -2.73
C ARG A 234 22.54 4.68 -1.72
N GLN A 235 22.09 5.89 -1.37
CA GLN A 235 22.74 6.81 -0.43
C GLN A 235 22.47 6.49 1.05
N ARG A 236 21.59 5.52 1.36
CA ARG A 236 21.25 5.12 2.74
C ARG A 236 22.48 4.83 3.60
N PRO A 237 23.50 4.05 3.17
CA PRO A 237 24.67 3.79 4.02
C PRO A 237 25.41 5.08 4.37
N TYR A 238 25.59 5.98 3.41
CA TYR A 238 26.26 7.26 3.64
C TYR A 238 25.47 8.13 4.64
N GLN A 239 24.16 8.30 4.46
CA GLN A 239 23.35 9.12 5.36
C GLN A 239 23.21 8.50 6.76
N THR A 240 23.09 7.17 6.85
CA THR A 240 22.89 6.46 8.13
C THR A 240 24.16 6.46 8.98
N TYR A 241 25.33 6.22 8.38
CA TYR A 241 26.58 6.04 9.12
C TYR A 241 27.47 7.27 9.13
N PHE A 242 27.60 7.97 8.00
CA PHE A 242 28.53 9.10 7.87
C PHE A 242 27.85 10.42 8.22
N GLY A 243 26.65 10.69 7.70
CA GLY A 243 25.92 11.93 7.93
C GLY A 243 25.58 12.17 9.40
N LYS A 244 25.02 11.17 10.09
CA LYS A 244 24.64 11.27 11.52
C LYS A 244 25.83 11.51 12.46
N ASN A 245 27.00 10.95 12.12
CA ASN A 245 28.20 11.04 12.96
C ASN A 245 29.16 12.14 12.49
N LEU A 246 28.78 12.93 11.48
CA LEU A 246 29.64 13.97 10.94
C LEU A 246 30.02 15.00 12.02
N SER A 247 29.09 15.36 12.90
CA SER A 247 29.37 16.24 14.04
C SER A 247 30.40 15.63 14.99
N LEU A 248 30.28 14.34 15.33
CA LEU A 248 31.24 13.63 16.18
C LEU A 248 32.63 13.55 15.52
N VAL A 249 32.68 13.27 14.22
CA VAL A 249 33.94 13.25 13.45
C VAL A 249 34.57 14.65 13.41
N LEU A 250 33.79 15.69 13.15
CA LEU A 250 34.28 17.08 13.14
C LEU A 250 34.73 17.55 14.54
N SER A 251 33.99 17.20 15.59
CA SER A 251 34.35 17.52 16.97
C SER A 251 35.64 16.83 17.40
N SER A 252 35.80 15.54 17.07
CA SER A 252 37.03 14.80 17.37
C SER A 252 38.24 15.33 16.59
N LEU A 253 38.05 15.67 15.31
CA LEU A 253 39.11 16.29 14.50
C LEU A 253 39.50 17.69 15.03
N SER A 254 38.51 18.50 15.41
CA SER A 254 38.74 19.82 16.02
C SER A 254 39.54 19.70 17.31
N LEU A 255 39.17 18.76 18.19
CA LEU A 255 39.90 18.48 19.43
C LEU A 255 41.36 18.05 19.15
N LEU A 256 41.56 17.21 18.13
CA LEU A 256 42.89 16.77 17.70
C LEU A 256 43.75 17.94 17.19
N LEU A 257 43.16 18.83 16.39
CA LEU A 257 43.85 20.02 15.90
C LEU A 257 44.21 20.96 17.05
N ILE A 258 43.29 21.20 17.98
CA ILE A 258 43.54 22.04 19.16
C ILE A 258 44.70 21.47 19.98
N THR A 259 44.72 20.17 20.27
CA THR A 259 45.80 19.55 21.05
C THR A 259 47.15 19.65 20.33
N ILE A 260 47.20 19.41 19.02
CA ILE A 260 48.44 19.56 18.22
C ILE A 260 48.93 21.01 18.22
N THR A 261 48.04 21.98 18.03
CA THR A 261 48.42 23.41 18.04
C THR A 261 48.95 23.86 19.40
N LEU A 262 48.33 23.38 20.50
CA LEU A 262 48.78 23.66 21.85
C LEU A 262 50.17 23.09 22.12
N ILE A 263 50.44 21.86 21.69
CA ILE A 263 51.76 21.21 21.83
C ILE A 263 52.83 21.96 21.02
N ASN A 264 52.51 22.45 19.83
CA ASN A 264 53.48 23.20 19.01
C ASN A 264 53.68 24.63 19.48
N SER A 265 52.69 25.27 20.10
CA SER A 265 52.80 26.64 20.65
C SER A 265 53.57 26.72 21.97
N THR A 266 53.77 25.59 22.64
CA THR A 266 54.47 25.50 23.93
C THR A 266 55.95 25.14 23.78
N LYS A 267 56.43 24.97 22.54
CA LYS A 267 57.85 24.87 22.17
C LYS A 267 58.31 26.18 21.54
#